data_AF-A0A833SW37-F1
#
_entry.id   AF-A0A833SW37-F1
#
_cell.length_a   1.000
_cell.length_b   1.000
_cell.length_c   1.000
_cell.angle_alpha   90.00
_cell.angle_beta   90.00
_cell.angle_gamma   90.00
#
_symmetry.space_group_name_H-M   'P 1'
#
loop_
_entity.id
_entity.type
_entity.pdbx_description
1 polymer ?
#
loop_
_entity_poly.entity_id
_entity_poly.type
_entity_poly.pdbx_seq_one_letter_code
_entity_poly.pdbx_strand_id
1 'polypeptide(L)'
;MNDQRFILNPFGELTLTAEDRARLVEITDEIIMAKFEEYEEHLNIGKQVDLKRWKKFAKSGPTTTYLERKSSTPNTKLPSC
;
A
#
# COMPACT_ATOMS: atom_id res chain seq x y z
N MET A 1 35.72 -9.03 -23.65
CA MET A 1 34.80 -8.98 -22.49
C MET A 1 33.52 -8.34 -23.00
N ASN A 2 32.39 -9.06 -22.93
CA ASN A 2 31.16 -8.70 -23.65
C ASN A 2 30.22 -7.93 -22.70
N ASP A 3 30.13 -6.62 -22.90
CA ASP A 3 29.53 -5.64 -21.98
C ASP A 3 28.05 -5.36 -22.30
N GLN A 4 27.29 -6.39 -22.64
CA GLN A 4 25.92 -6.25 -23.15
C GLN A 4 24.89 -6.91 -22.23
N ARG A 5 24.97 -6.59 -20.92
CA ARG A 5 24.05 -7.12 -19.89
C ARG A 5 23.15 -6.07 -19.25
N PHE A 6 23.06 -4.86 -19.83
CA PHE A 6 22.10 -3.87 -19.38
C PHE A 6 20.78 -4.05 -20.15
N ILE A 7 19.97 -4.93 -19.57
CA ILE A 7 18.51 -5.05 -19.62
C ILE A 7 17.86 -3.98 -20.51
N LEU A 8 17.66 -4.32 -21.79
CA LEU A 8 16.60 -3.70 -22.58
C LEU A 8 15.29 -4.03 -21.87
N ASN A 9 14.50 -3.00 -21.54
CA ASN A 9 13.18 -3.18 -20.95
C ASN A 9 12.41 -4.23 -21.78
N PRO A 10 12.05 -5.39 -21.21
CA PRO A 10 11.36 -6.45 -21.95
C PRO A 10 9.91 -6.07 -22.28
N PHE A 11 9.41 -4.99 -21.68
CA PHE A 11 8.08 -4.47 -21.93
C PHE A 11 8.13 -3.35 -22.97
N GLY A 12 7.14 -3.36 -23.87
CA GLY A 12 6.96 -2.28 -24.84
C GLY A 12 6.69 -0.94 -24.18
N GLU A 13 6.73 0.12 -24.99
CA GLU A 13 6.37 1.45 -24.53
C GLU A 13 4.92 1.47 -24.02
N LEU A 14 4.73 1.92 -22.77
CA LEU A 14 3.41 2.03 -22.17
C LEU A 14 2.71 3.29 -22.72
N THR A 15 1.85 3.11 -23.71
CA THR A 15 1.02 4.19 -24.25
C THR A 15 -0.37 4.16 -23.61
N LEU A 16 -0.66 5.14 -22.76
CA LEU A 16 -1.99 5.28 -22.16
C LEU A 16 -2.88 6.15 -23.04
N THR A 17 -4.06 5.63 -23.40
CA THR A 17 -5.11 6.40 -24.04
C THR A 17 -5.69 7.44 -23.08
N ALA A 18 -6.48 8.39 -23.59
CA ALA A 18 -7.20 9.34 -22.73
C ALA A 18 -8.16 8.62 -21.76
N GLU A 19 -8.78 7.53 -22.22
CA GLU A 19 -9.68 6.69 -21.42
C GLU A 19 -8.95 5.92 -20.32
N ASP A 20 -7.76 5.41 -20.60
CA ASP A 20 -6.92 4.76 -19.57
C ASP A 20 -6.55 5.75 -18.46
N ARG A 21 -6.21 6.99 -18.84
CA ARG A 21 -5.88 8.06 -17.88
C ARG A 21 -7.09 8.44 -17.03
N ALA A 22 -8.28 8.54 -17.62
CA ALA A 22 -9.51 8.81 -16.88
C ALA A 22 -9.79 7.69 -15.85
N ARG A 23 -9.67 6.41 -16.25
CA ARG A 23 -9.81 5.28 -15.33
C ARG A 23 -8.79 5.27 -14.21
N LEU A 24 -7.53 5.67 -14.48
CA LEU A 24 -6.52 5.79 -13.43
C LEU A 24 -6.88 6.88 -12.40
N VAL A 25 -7.49 7.97 -12.84
CA VAL A 25 -7.99 9.02 -11.93
C VAL A 25 -9.14 8.48 -11.09
N GLU A 26 -10.11 7.80 -11.69
CA GLU A 26 -11.24 7.19 -10.95
C GLU A 26 -10.75 6.21 -9.87
N ILE A 27 -9.81 5.31 -10.20
CA ILE A 27 -9.21 4.39 -9.23
C ILE A 27 -8.50 5.16 -8.11
N THR A 28 -7.80 6.24 -8.46
CA THR A 28 -7.10 7.07 -7.48
C THR A 28 -8.08 7.73 -6.52
N ASP A 29 -9.16 8.29 -7.05
CA ASP A 29 -10.20 8.94 -6.25
C ASP A 29 -10.89 7.93 -5.31
N GLU A 30 -11.21 6.73 -5.80
CA GLU A 30 -11.76 5.66 -4.96
C GLU A 30 -10.83 5.28 -3.80
N ILE A 31 -9.53 5.12 -4.07
CA ILE A 31 -8.53 4.82 -3.04
C ILE A 31 -8.44 5.96 -2.02
N ILE A 32 -8.39 7.21 -2.48
CA ILE A 32 -8.30 8.37 -1.61
C ILE A 32 -9.54 8.45 -0.71
N MET A 33 -10.74 8.30 -1.26
CA MET A 33 -11.99 8.36 -0.49
C MET A 33 -12.08 7.25 0.55
N ALA A 34 -11.74 6.01 0.19
CA ALA A 34 -11.71 4.91 1.16
C ALA A 34 -10.70 5.16 2.28
N LYS A 35 -9.51 5.70 1.97
CA LYS A 35 -8.50 6.04 2.99
C LYS A 35 -8.86 7.27 3.82
N PHE A 36 -9.63 8.19 3.26
CA PHE A 36 -10.12 9.35 3.96
C PHE A 36 -11.11 8.95 5.06
N GLU A 37 -12.07 8.07 4.73
CA GLU A 37 -13.03 7.53 5.71
C GLU A 37 -12.32 6.79 6.87
N GLU A 38 -11.36 5.90 6.55
CA GLU A 38 -10.53 5.22 7.56
C GLU A 38 -9.80 6.23 8.48
N TYR A 39 -9.32 7.35 7.91
CA TYR A 39 -8.61 8.37 8.66
C TYR A 39 -9.55 9.18 9.56
N GLU A 40 -10.74 9.53 9.09
CA GLU A 40 -11.76 10.22 9.89
C GLU A 40 -12.19 9.37 11.09
N GLU A 41 -12.40 8.05 10.90
CA GLU A 41 -12.66 7.13 12.01
C GLU A 41 -11.50 7.14 13.02
N HIS A 42 -10.25 7.10 12.54
CA HIS A 42 -9.08 7.16 13.40
C HIS A 42 -8.97 8.50 14.17
N LEU A 43 -9.37 9.62 13.58
CA LEU A 43 -9.47 10.90 14.27
C LEU A 43 -10.54 10.87 15.36
N ASN A 44 -11.71 10.31 15.06
CA ASN A 44 -12.84 10.23 16.00
C ASN A 44 -12.54 9.40 17.25
N ILE A 45 -11.72 8.34 17.13
CA ILE A 45 -11.25 7.55 18.28
C ILE A 45 -10.06 8.18 19.02
N GLY A 46 -9.72 9.44 18.71
CA GLY A 46 -8.63 10.17 19.37
C GLY A 46 -7.24 9.72 18.96
N LYS A 47 -7.06 9.24 17.73
CA LYS A 47 -5.78 8.76 17.17
C LYS A 47 -5.19 7.58 17.93
N GLN A 48 -6.04 6.79 18.58
CA GLN A 48 -5.61 5.59 19.30
C GLN A 48 -5.45 4.40 18.36
N VAL A 49 -4.46 3.56 18.64
CA VAL A 49 -4.23 2.32 17.90
C VAL A 49 -4.95 1.19 18.62
N ASP A 50 -5.85 0.49 17.92
CA ASP A 50 -6.43 -0.75 18.44
C ASP A 50 -5.36 -1.85 18.50
N LEU A 51 -4.82 -2.10 19.69
CA LEU A 51 -3.81 -3.12 19.93
C LEU A 51 -4.32 -4.56 19.77
N LYS A 52 -5.64 -4.78 19.71
CA LYS A 52 -6.21 -6.10 19.39
C LYS A 52 -6.09 -6.39 17.90
N ARG A 53 -6.38 -5.40 17.05
CA ARG A 53 -6.23 -5.50 15.60
C ARG A 53 -4.79 -5.33 15.12
N TRP A 54 -4.01 -4.46 15.75
CA TRP A 54 -2.66 -4.09 15.30
C TRP A 54 -1.57 -4.57 16.27
N LYS A 55 -0.55 -5.26 15.76
CA LYS A 55 0.64 -5.68 16.50
C LYS A 55 1.77 -4.69 16.25
N LYS A 56 2.40 -4.19 17.32
CA LYS A 56 3.59 -3.34 17.21
C LYS A 56 4.71 -4.11 16.49
N PHE A 57 5.27 -3.51 15.45
CA PHE A 57 6.30 -4.11 14.60
C PHE A 57 7.66 -3.48 14.82
N ALA A 58 7.74 -2.16 14.75
CA ALA A 58 8.99 -1.42 14.87
C ALA A 58 8.78 -0.10 15.62
N LYS A 59 9.86 0.44 16.18
CA LYS A 59 9.90 1.79 16.71
C LYS A 59 11.18 2.46 16.21
N SER A 60 11.06 3.65 15.64
CA SER A 60 12.17 4.48 15.21
C SER A 60 11.95 5.89 15.72
N GLY A 61 12.78 6.32 16.68
CA GLY A 61 12.61 7.60 17.37
C GLY A 61 11.20 7.76 17.98
N PRO A 62 10.45 8.83 17.62
CA PRO A 62 9.08 9.04 18.08
C PRO A 62 8.03 8.21 17.32
N THR A 63 8.40 7.58 16.21
CA THR A 63 7.46 6.85 15.34
C THR A 63 7.36 5.39 15.75
N THR A 64 6.13 4.89 15.91
CA THR A 64 5.86 3.46 16.11
C THR A 64 5.08 2.92 14.93
N THR A 65 5.60 1.88 14.30
CA THR A 65 4.96 1.18 13.18
C THR A 65 4.25 -0.06 13.69
N TYR A 66 3.02 -0.26 13.24
CA TYR A 66 2.20 -1.43 13.58
C TYR A 66 1.87 -2.21 12.31
N LEU A 67 1.71 -3.53 12.46
CA LEU A 67 1.23 -4.43 11.42
C LEU A 67 -0.13 -4.96 11.81
N GLU A 68 -1.04 -5.04 10.86
CA GLU A 68 -2.35 -5.64 11.09
C GLU A 68 -2.14 -7.11 11.45
N ARG A 69 -2.74 -7.55 12.55
CA ARG A 69 -2.78 -8.98 12.87
C ARG A 69 -3.66 -9.62 11.81
N LYS A 70 -3.14 -10.67 11.15
CA LYS A 70 -3.98 -11.52 10.28
C LYS A 70 -5.11 -12.09 11.15
N SER A 71 -6.29 -11.48 11.13
CA SER A 71 -7.50 -12.25 11.43
C SER A 71 -7.50 -13.36 10.41
N SER A 72 -7.54 -14.62 10.83
CA SER A 72 -7.58 -15.82 9.98
C SER A 72 -8.31 -15.61 8.64
N THR A 73 -7.59 -15.12 7.63
CA THR A 73 -8.00 -15.13 6.23
C THR A 73 -6.88 -15.87 5.49
N PRO A 74 -7.19 -16.94 4.74
CA PRO A 74 -6.25 -18.03 4.56
C PRO A 74 -5.14 -17.77 3.52
N ASN A 75 -4.93 -16.53 3.05
CA ASN A 75 -4.15 -16.35 1.82
C ASN A 75 -3.41 -15.03 1.64
N THR A 76 -2.80 -14.47 2.69
CA THR A 76 -1.79 -13.42 2.48
C THR A 76 -0.39 -14.02 2.56
N LYS A 77 0.14 -14.44 1.40
CA LYS A 77 1.57 -14.75 1.22
C LYS A 77 2.35 -13.44 1.22
N LEU A 78 2.69 -12.95 2.41
CA LEU A 78 3.73 -11.94 2.55
C LEU A 78 5.09 -12.66 2.45
N PRO A 79 6.07 -12.12 1.72
CA PRO A 79 7.41 -12.70 1.66
C PRO A 79 8.03 -12.69 3.06
N SER A 80 8.57 -13.84 3.46
CA SER A 80 9.43 -13.97 4.63
C SER A 80 10.71 -13.14 4.41
N CYS A 81 11.04 -12.31 5.38
CA CYS A 81 12.33 -11.61 5.46
C CYS A 81 13.50 -12.59 5.48
#